data_AF-T2JBJ0-F1
#
_entry.id   AF-T2JBJ0-F1
#
_cell.length_a   1.000
_cell.length_b   1.000
_cell.length_c   1.000
_cell.angle_alpha   90.00
_cell.angle_beta   90.00
_cell.angle_gamma   90.00
#
_symmetry.space_group_name_H-M   'P 1'
#
loop_
_entity.id
_entity.type
_entity.pdbx_description
1 polymer ?
#
loop_
_entity_poly.entity_id
_entity_poly.type
_entity_poly.pdbx_seq_one_letter_code
_entity_poly.pdbx_strand_id
1 'polypeptide(L)'
;MKKNGYTFFTIANTCQIESGVWNPYHYKENKSNDTLSDFANIKKIKNNKQDISISEFAPIEYKNIPKGELLTFSLEDNSLEEGRYSLVGEQVLLFGTMRAYLGNVLVTPKANWIGKRSPLFYPINSEFVEIIPKDKLLYFWWGYLKSSLFLNQIPTGSGGTRPRVSVDNLEKIPISVPILREREKINNSLIEIAEQSWINFMTCRKIIKQTNSLDEHYA
;
A
#
# COMPACT_ATOMS: atom_id res chain seq x y z
N MET A 1 -43.20 -11.54 26.32
CA MET A 1 -42.06 -10.89 25.61
C MET A 1 -42.62 -10.10 24.43
N LYS A 2 -42.64 -8.77 24.48
CA LYS A 2 -43.10 -7.93 23.35
C LYS A 2 -41.96 -7.84 22.32
N LYS A 3 -42.24 -8.20 21.06
CA LYS A 3 -41.30 -8.01 19.94
C LYS A 3 -41.31 -6.53 19.55
N ASN A 4 -40.18 -5.84 19.73
CA ASN A 4 -39.98 -4.49 19.22
C ASN A 4 -39.72 -4.56 17.71
N GLY A 5 -40.78 -4.44 16.91
CA GLY A 5 -40.68 -4.19 15.49
C GLY A 5 -40.62 -2.69 15.22
N TYR A 6 -39.66 -2.23 14.42
CA TYR A 6 -39.64 -0.86 13.90
C TYR A 6 -40.36 -0.85 12.55
N THR A 7 -41.38 0.00 12.42
CA THR A 7 -42.05 0.26 11.14
C THR A 7 -41.42 1.49 10.52
N PHE A 8 -40.84 1.34 9.33
CA PHE A 8 -40.34 2.46 8.54
C PHE A 8 -41.40 2.87 7.53
N PHE A 9 -41.70 4.17 7.47
CA PHE A 9 -42.50 4.77 6.41
C PHE A 9 -41.60 5.65 5.56
N THR A 10 -41.54 5.37 4.26
CA THR A 10 -40.84 6.21 3.29
C THR A 10 -41.89 6.85 2.40
N ILE A 11 -42.02 8.17 2.48
CA ILE A 11 -42.88 8.95 1.58
C ILE A 11 -41.97 9.54 0.51
N ALA A 12 -42.07 9.02 -0.71
CA ALA A 12 -41.34 9.56 -1.86
C ALA A 12 -42.22 10.59 -2.58
N ASN A 13 -41.68 11.78 -2.83
CA ASN A 13 -42.33 12.80 -3.63
C ASN A 13 -42.19 12.42 -5.12
N THR A 14 -43.32 12.22 -5.81
CA THR A 14 -43.34 11.79 -7.22
C THR A 14 -42.64 12.77 -8.17
N CYS A 15 -42.52 14.04 -7.79
CA CYS A 15 -41.79 15.05 -8.56
C CYS A 15 -40.26 14.94 -8.45
N GLN A 16 -39.73 14.04 -7.61
CA GLN A 16 -38.29 13.77 -7.45
C GLN A 16 -37.89 12.36 -7.94
N ILE A 17 -38.84 11.63 -8.55
CA ILE A 17 -38.58 10.30 -9.10
C ILE A 17 -38.10 10.47 -10.53
N GLU A 18 -36.78 10.37 -10.73
CA GLU A 18 -36.19 10.22 -12.05
C GLU A 18 -36.22 8.73 -12.43
N SER A 19 -36.51 8.42 -13.70
CA SER A 19 -36.41 7.04 -14.20
C SER A 19 -34.94 6.64 -14.29
N GLY A 20 -34.39 6.10 -13.21
CA GLY A 20 -33.06 5.53 -13.17
C GLY A 20 -33.09 4.04 -13.50
N VAL A 21 -32.23 3.59 -14.41
CA VAL A 21 -31.79 2.20 -14.38
C VAL A 21 -31.15 2.00 -13.01
N TRP A 22 -31.59 0.99 -12.24
CA TRP A 22 -30.98 0.69 -10.95
C TRP A 22 -29.48 0.41 -11.17
N ASN A 23 -28.65 1.38 -10.83
CA ASN A 23 -27.21 1.26 -10.85
C ASN A 23 -26.74 1.12 -9.40
N PRO A 24 -26.32 -0.08 -8.96
CA PRO A 24 -25.83 -0.29 -7.60
C PRO A 24 -24.56 0.50 -7.28
N TYR A 25 -24.01 1.25 -8.25
CA TYR A 25 -22.83 2.10 -8.09
C TYR A 25 -23.15 3.59 -8.22
N HIS A 26 -24.42 4.00 -8.27
CA HIS A 26 -24.80 5.42 -8.39
C HIS A 26 -24.26 6.29 -7.23
N TYR A 27 -24.06 5.70 -6.05
CA TYR A 27 -23.43 6.38 -4.91
C TYR A 27 -21.92 6.58 -5.07
N LYS A 28 -21.29 5.97 -6.08
CA LYS A 28 -19.86 6.13 -6.42
C LYS A 28 -19.63 7.28 -7.40
N GLU A 29 -20.66 8.01 -7.81
CA GLU A 29 -20.49 9.25 -8.57
C GLU A 29 -19.80 10.29 -7.68
N ASN A 30 -18.47 10.32 -7.75
CA ASN A 30 -17.69 11.42 -7.20
C ASN A 30 -18.11 12.71 -7.91
N LYS A 31 -18.39 13.77 -7.14
CA LYS A 31 -18.64 15.11 -7.70
C LYS A 31 -17.40 15.71 -8.38
N SER A 32 -16.20 15.20 -8.09
CA SER A 32 -14.99 15.51 -8.84
C SER A 32 -14.70 14.37 -9.82
N ASN A 33 -14.44 14.71 -11.08
CA ASN A 33 -14.08 13.74 -12.13
C ASN A 33 -12.62 13.30 -12.02
N ASP A 34 -11.96 13.53 -10.88
CA ASP A 34 -10.54 13.26 -10.75
C ASP A 34 -10.29 11.76 -10.57
N THR A 35 -9.23 11.30 -11.21
CA THR A 35 -8.75 9.92 -11.21
C THR A 35 -7.39 9.83 -10.57
N LEU A 36 -6.96 8.62 -10.19
CA LEU A 36 -5.62 8.41 -9.64
C LEU A 36 -4.52 8.93 -10.59
N SER A 37 -4.73 8.77 -11.91
CA SER A 37 -3.78 9.22 -12.94
C SER A 37 -3.57 10.74 -12.98
N ASP A 38 -4.54 11.52 -12.51
CA ASP A 38 -4.43 12.98 -12.42
C ASP A 38 -3.37 13.38 -11.39
N PHE A 39 -3.16 12.56 -10.36
CA PHE A 39 -2.25 12.85 -9.25
C PHE A 39 -0.98 12.01 -9.21
N ALA A 40 -0.95 10.83 -9.82
CA ALA A 40 0.19 9.92 -9.78
C ALA A 40 0.37 9.19 -11.11
N ASN A 41 1.64 8.96 -11.48
CA ASN A 41 1.98 8.07 -12.58
C ASN A 41 2.10 6.64 -12.06
N ILE A 42 1.61 5.65 -12.81
CA ILE A 42 1.67 4.24 -12.41
C ILE A 42 2.61 3.51 -13.36
N LYS A 43 3.66 2.90 -12.81
CA LYS A 43 4.71 2.27 -13.58
C LYS A 43 4.81 0.79 -13.25
N LYS A 44 4.75 -0.06 -14.29
CA LYS A 44 5.10 -1.47 -14.14
C LYS A 44 6.58 -1.60 -13.81
N ILE A 45 6.89 -2.41 -12.81
CA ILE A 45 8.27 -2.67 -12.42
C ILE A 45 8.92 -3.49 -13.53
N LYS A 46 10.07 -3.02 -14.01
CA LYS A 46 10.77 -3.65 -15.13
C LYS A 46 11.20 -5.06 -14.72
N ASN A 47 11.08 -6.00 -15.66
CA ASN A 47 11.43 -7.41 -15.45
C ASN A 47 12.94 -7.68 -15.59
N ASN A 48 13.77 -6.67 -15.32
CA ASN A 48 15.24 -6.80 -15.36
C ASN A 48 15.71 -7.47 -14.08
N LYS A 49 15.50 -8.78 -14.01
CA LYS A 49 15.79 -9.57 -12.84
C LYS A 49 17.30 -9.71 -12.65
N GLN A 50 17.80 -9.32 -11.48
CA GLN A 50 19.18 -9.48 -11.07
C GLN A 50 19.31 -10.66 -10.12
N ASP A 51 20.53 -11.20 -10.02
CA ASP A 51 20.84 -12.29 -9.11
C ASP A 51 20.66 -11.84 -7.65
N ILE A 52 20.08 -12.68 -6.81
CA ILE A 52 19.81 -12.36 -5.40
C ILE A 52 21.08 -12.29 -4.56
N SER A 53 22.16 -12.98 -4.99
CA SER A 53 23.45 -13.02 -4.28
C SER A 53 24.07 -11.65 -4.03
N ILE A 54 23.68 -10.62 -4.80
CA ILE A 54 24.16 -9.24 -4.64
C ILE A 54 23.34 -8.43 -3.63
N SER A 55 22.21 -8.94 -3.13
CA SER A 55 21.31 -8.22 -2.23
C SER A 55 21.49 -8.65 -0.78
N GLU A 56 21.44 -7.68 0.11
CA GLU A 56 21.47 -7.91 1.56
C GLU A 56 20.12 -8.37 2.13
N PHE A 57 19.04 -8.21 1.35
CA PHE A 57 17.66 -8.44 1.83
C PHE A 57 16.98 -9.57 1.06
N ALA A 58 16.12 -10.30 1.76
CA ALA A 58 15.24 -11.25 1.11
C ALA A 58 14.18 -10.53 0.25
N PRO A 59 13.66 -11.16 -0.82
CA PRO A 59 12.64 -10.57 -1.67
C PRO A 59 11.37 -10.20 -0.93
N ILE A 60 10.89 -8.97 -1.13
CA ILE A 60 9.65 -8.48 -0.55
C ILE A 60 8.45 -9.17 -1.20
N GLU A 61 7.62 -9.74 -0.35
CA GLU A 61 6.37 -10.40 -0.67
C GLU A 61 5.20 -9.77 0.12
N TYR A 62 3.98 -10.06 -0.30
CA TYR A 62 2.79 -9.57 0.41
C TYR A 62 2.73 -10.05 1.88
N LYS A 63 3.33 -11.19 2.22
CA LYS A 63 3.40 -11.69 3.59
C LYS A 63 4.21 -10.78 4.51
N ASN A 64 5.15 -10.02 3.95
CA ASN A 64 5.99 -9.10 4.71
C ASN A 64 5.24 -7.79 5.04
N ILE A 65 4.14 -7.49 4.33
CA ILE A 65 3.35 -6.30 4.56
C ILE A 65 2.38 -6.57 5.72
N PRO A 66 2.53 -5.88 6.86
CA PRO A 66 1.64 -6.08 7.99
C PRO A 66 0.23 -5.59 7.69
N LYS A 67 -0.75 -6.25 8.31
CA LYS A 67 -2.12 -5.73 8.38
C LYS A 67 -2.16 -4.51 9.33
N GLY A 68 -3.04 -3.56 9.03
CA GLY A 68 -3.21 -2.34 9.83
C GLY A 68 -2.27 -1.20 9.42
N GLU A 69 -2.04 -0.30 10.36
CA GLU A 69 -1.47 1.04 10.15
C GLU A 69 0.02 1.13 10.51
N LEU A 70 0.77 0.06 10.22
CA LEU A 70 2.22 0.04 10.41
C LEU A 70 2.94 0.62 9.18
N LEU A 71 3.77 1.63 9.41
CA LEU A 71 4.59 2.33 8.40
C LEU A 71 5.87 1.57 8.00
N THR A 72 6.08 0.41 8.60
CA THR A 72 7.18 -0.50 8.32
C THR A 72 6.66 -1.81 7.75
N PHE A 73 7.56 -2.65 7.26
CA PHE A 73 7.28 -4.02 6.85
C PHE A 73 8.37 -4.95 7.34
N SER A 74 8.11 -6.26 7.34
CA SER A 74 9.10 -7.25 7.73
C SER A 74 10.24 -7.29 6.72
N LEU A 75 11.36 -6.63 7.04
CA LEU A 75 12.57 -6.62 6.23
C LEU A 75 13.49 -7.76 6.71
N GLU A 76 13.58 -8.83 5.92
CA GLU A 76 14.35 -10.03 6.25
C GLU A 76 15.76 -9.97 5.64
N ASP A 77 16.75 -10.57 6.32
CA ASP A 77 18.10 -10.72 5.75
C ASP A 77 18.05 -11.74 4.61
N ASN A 78 18.87 -11.54 3.57
CA ASN A 78 18.98 -12.52 2.51
C ASN A 78 19.64 -13.81 3.02
N SER A 79 18.92 -14.93 2.91
CA SER A 79 19.42 -16.27 3.20
C SER A 79 19.41 -17.19 1.96
N LEU A 80 19.06 -16.65 0.79
CA LEU A 80 18.94 -17.40 -0.45
C LEU A 80 20.28 -17.46 -1.18
N GLU A 81 20.69 -18.66 -1.57
CA GLU A 81 21.92 -18.89 -2.34
C GLU A 81 21.75 -18.52 -3.82
N GLU A 82 20.56 -18.74 -4.39
CA GLU A 82 20.27 -18.53 -5.80
C GLU A 82 18.87 -17.93 -6.02
N GLY A 83 18.72 -17.16 -7.11
CA GLY A 83 17.42 -16.62 -7.52
C GLY A 83 17.56 -15.33 -8.32
N ARG A 84 16.55 -14.99 -9.13
CA ARG A 84 16.53 -13.76 -9.93
C ARG A 84 15.28 -12.94 -9.66
N TYR A 85 15.48 -11.70 -9.20
CA TYR A 85 14.40 -10.83 -8.74
C TYR A 85 14.50 -9.43 -9.35
N SER A 86 13.34 -8.79 -9.54
CA SER A 86 13.32 -7.35 -9.85
C SER A 86 13.75 -6.57 -8.62
N LEU A 87 14.47 -5.47 -8.84
CA LEU A 87 14.96 -4.60 -7.78
C LEU A 87 14.25 -3.25 -7.83
N VAL A 88 13.97 -2.69 -6.66
CA VAL A 88 13.49 -1.31 -6.49
C VAL A 88 14.44 -0.54 -5.58
N GLY A 89 14.53 0.77 -5.74
CA GLY A 89 15.39 1.62 -4.91
C GLY A 89 14.78 2.00 -3.57
N GLU A 90 15.43 2.93 -2.89
CA GLU A 90 14.92 3.63 -1.70
C GLU A 90 13.75 4.56 -2.04
N GLN A 91 12.86 4.79 -1.07
CA GLN A 91 11.74 5.75 -1.17
C GLN A 91 10.81 5.49 -2.37
N VAL A 92 10.56 4.22 -2.69
CA VAL A 92 9.64 3.79 -3.74
C VAL A 92 8.31 3.38 -3.12
N LEU A 93 7.21 4.01 -3.54
CA LEU A 93 5.86 3.63 -3.16
C LEU A 93 5.37 2.48 -4.04
N LEU A 94 5.14 1.33 -3.44
CA LEU A 94 4.69 0.12 -4.10
C LEU A 94 3.24 -0.21 -3.76
N PHE A 95 2.48 -0.59 -4.78
CA PHE A 95 1.09 -1.01 -4.66
C PHE A 95 0.90 -2.43 -5.23
N GLY A 96 0.34 -3.34 -4.42
CA GLY A 96 0.09 -4.72 -4.79
C GLY A 96 -1.14 -4.87 -5.70
N THR A 97 -0.95 -5.43 -6.90
CA THR A 97 -2.04 -5.55 -7.89
C THR A 97 -2.91 -6.79 -7.71
N MET A 98 -2.37 -7.87 -7.13
CA MET A 98 -3.12 -9.08 -6.85
C MET A 98 -3.85 -8.96 -5.50
N ARG A 99 -5.17 -9.17 -5.52
CA ARG A 99 -6.08 -8.90 -4.39
C ARG A 99 -5.91 -7.48 -3.87
N ALA A 100 -5.90 -6.49 -4.77
CA ALA A 100 -5.64 -5.09 -4.47
C ALA A 100 -6.53 -4.50 -3.36
N TYR A 101 -7.75 -5.03 -3.19
CA TYR A 101 -8.66 -4.68 -2.08
C TYR A 101 -8.09 -4.96 -0.68
N LEU A 102 -7.02 -5.76 -0.56
CA LEU A 102 -6.31 -5.97 0.71
C LEU A 102 -5.42 -4.79 1.11
N GLY A 103 -5.18 -3.83 0.22
CA GLY A 103 -4.37 -2.65 0.53
C GLY A 103 -2.90 -2.98 0.81
N ASN A 104 -2.33 -3.91 0.05
CA ASN A 104 -0.91 -4.24 0.11
C ASN A 104 -0.09 -3.07 -0.46
N VAL A 105 0.24 -2.09 0.39
CA VAL A 105 0.97 -0.88 0.04
C VAL A 105 2.14 -0.67 1.01
N LEU A 106 3.30 -0.32 0.47
CA LEU A 106 4.50 -0.03 1.26
C LEU A 106 5.34 1.07 0.62
N VAL A 107 6.22 1.68 1.41
CA VAL A 107 7.29 2.56 0.92
C VAL A 107 8.62 1.93 1.35
N THR A 108 9.55 1.76 0.42
CA THR A 108 10.90 1.28 0.76
C THR A 108 11.65 2.33 1.58
N PRO A 109 12.32 1.97 2.68
CA PRO A 109 12.96 2.94 3.55
C PRO A 109 14.19 3.58 2.91
N LYS A 110 14.65 4.68 3.50
CA LYS A 110 15.98 5.21 3.23
C LYS A 110 17.05 4.35 3.90
N ALA A 111 18.23 4.30 3.30
CA ALA A 111 19.36 3.56 3.83
C ALA A 111 19.77 4.00 5.23
N ASN A 112 19.79 5.31 5.48
CA ASN A 112 20.16 5.85 6.79
C ASN A 112 19.16 5.49 7.90
N TRP A 113 17.87 5.35 7.58
CA TRP A 113 16.83 4.93 8.55
C TRP A 113 17.03 3.50 9.05
N ILE A 114 17.71 2.67 8.25
CA ILE A 114 18.03 1.29 8.61
C ILE A 114 19.53 1.05 8.87
N GLY A 115 20.31 2.11 9.07
CA GLY A 115 21.74 2.02 9.42
C GLY A 115 22.63 1.48 8.30
N LYS A 116 22.27 1.72 7.04
CA LYS A 116 22.99 1.28 5.83
C LYS A 116 23.43 2.49 4.99
N ARG A 117 24.26 2.25 3.97
CA ARG A 117 24.73 3.27 3.03
C ARG A 117 23.88 3.26 1.77
N SER A 118 23.58 4.46 1.25
CA SER A 118 22.90 4.64 -0.04
C SER A 118 23.91 4.52 -1.20
N PRO A 119 23.51 4.03 -2.38
CA PRO A 119 22.17 3.54 -2.75
C PRO A 119 21.88 2.12 -2.23
N LEU A 120 20.64 1.91 -1.78
CA LEU A 120 20.10 0.57 -1.50
C LEU A 120 19.10 0.10 -2.55
N PHE A 121 19.05 -1.21 -2.71
CA PHE A 121 18.10 -1.91 -3.56
C PHE A 121 17.40 -3.02 -2.80
N TYR A 122 16.09 -3.12 -3.02
CA TYR A 122 15.21 -4.11 -2.40
C TYR A 122 14.68 -5.05 -3.48
N PRO A 123 14.94 -6.37 -3.37
CA PRO A 123 14.36 -7.34 -4.26
C PRO A 123 12.86 -7.49 -3.99
N ILE A 124 12.09 -7.74 -5.04
CA ILE A 124 10.65 -8.01 -4.95
C ILE A 124 10.31 -9.31 -5.66
N ASN A 125 9.36 -10.05 -5.09
CA ASN A 125 8.83 -11.27 -5.70
C ASN A 125 7.32 -11.21 -5.95
N SER A 126 6.60 -10.43 -5.14
CA SER A 126 5.17 -10.18 -5.33
C SER A 126 4.87 -9.23 -6.51
N GLU A 127 3.63 -9.29 -7.01
CA GLU A 127 3.17 -8.42 -8.09
C GLU A 127 2.92 -6.98 -7.59
N PHE A 128 3.88 -6.10 -7.80
CA PHE A 128 3.77 -4.69 -7.47
C PHE A 128 3.80 -3.81 -8.72
N VAL A 129 3.18 -2.65 -8.59
CA VAL A 129 3.44 -1.48 -9.44
C VAL A 129 4.04 -0.37 -8.59
N GLU A 130 4.87 0.45 -9.23
CA GLU A 130 5.41 1.67 -8.65
C GLU A 130 4.38 2.80 -8.85
N ILE A 131 3.94 3.42 -7.76
CA ILE A 131 3.11 4.63 -7.80
C ILE A 131 4.03 5.82 -7.59
N ILE A 132 4.04 6.76 -8.53
CA ILE A 132 4.89 7.95 -8.50
C ILE A 132 4.00 9.18 -8.38
N PRO A 133 3.76 9.68 -7.16
CA PRO A 133 3.01 10.91 -6.95
C PRO A 133 3.64 12.11 -7.65
N LYS A 134 2.83 12.88 -8.40
CA LYS A 134 3.29 14.11 -9.07
C LYS A 134 3.71 15.19 -8.08
N ASP A 135 3.06 15.22 -6.92
CA ASP A 135 3.37 16.11 -5.79
C ASP A 135 4.50 15.61 -4.87
N LYS A 136 5.04 14.41 -5.13
CA LYS A 136 6.11 13.76 -4.36
C LYS A 136 5.75 13.43 -2.90
N LEU A 137 4.46 13.42 -2.54
CA LEU A 137 3.99 13.16 -1.16
C LEU A 137 3.80 11.66 -0.87
N LEU A 138 4.88 10.88 -0.95
CA LEU A 138 4.86 9.41 -0.89
C LEU A 138 4.06 8.83 0.29
N TYR A 139 4.20 9.41 1.48
CA TYR A 139 3.58 8.85 2.70
C TYR A 139 2.11 9.24 2.83
N PHE A 140 1.71 10.41 2.33
CA PHE A 140 0.29 10.71 2.17
C PHE A 140 -0.37 9.67 1.24
N TRP A 141 0.26 9.39 0.08
CA TRP A 141 -0.27 8.42 -0.87
C TRP A 141 -0.25 6.99 -0.34
N TRP A 142 0.77 6.60 0.43
CA TRP A 142 0.79 5.34 1.16
C TRP A 142 -0.47 5.19 2.05
N GLY A 143 -0.77 6.20 2.87
CA GLY A 143 -1.92 6.17 3.77
C GLY A 143 -3.25 6.19 3.00
N TYR A 144 -3.34 7.03 1.97
CA TYR A 144 -4.53 7.15 1.13
C TYR A 144 -4.86 5.84 0.39
N LEU A 145 -3.87 5.20 -0.23
CA LEU A 145 -4.06 3.94 -0.97
C LEU A 145 -4.43 2.76 -0.06
N LYS A 146 -4.14 2.86 1.25
CA LYS A 146 -4.58 1.89 2.27
C LYS A 146 -5.95 2.21 2.87
N SER A 147 -6.45 3.43 2.66
CA SER A 147 -7.70 3.87 3.25
C SER A 147 -8.90 3.15 2.64
N SER A 148 -9.96 2.98 3.43
CA SER A 148 -11.24 2.48 2.93
C SER A 148 -11.82 3.36 1.82
N LEU A 149 -11.54 4.67 1.85
CA LEU A 149 -11.95 5.62 0.81
C LEU A 149 -11.45 5.20 -0.58
N PHE A 150 -10.19 4.80 -0.68
CA PHE A 150 -9.61 4.32 -1.94
C PHE A 150 -9.98 2.86 -2.23
N LEU A 151 -9.82 1.97 -1.25
CA LEU A 151 -9.99 0.53 -1.46
C LEU A 151 -11.42 0.15 -1.88
N ASN A 152 -12.44 0.89 -1.43
CA ASN A 152 -13.83 0.67 -1.84
C ASN A 152 -14.10 1.04 -3.32
N GLN A 153 -13.22 1.81 -3.95
CA GLN A 153 -13.31 2.17 -5.36
C GLN A 153 -12.68 1.11 -6.27
N ILE A 154 -11.84 0.23 -5.73
CA ILE A 154 -11.22 -0.84 -6.50
C ILE A 154 -12.31 -1.82 -6.96
N PRO A 155 -12.38 -2.15 -8.27
CA PRO A 155 -13.32 -3.14 -8.75
C PRO A 155 -13.00 -4.50 -8.11
N THR A 156 -13.96 -5.04 -7.36
CA THR A 156 -13.94 -6.43 -6.94
C THR A 156 -14.34 -7.27 -8.15
N GLY A 157 -13.39 -8.04 -8.70
CA GLY A 157 -13.68 -8.91 -9.84
C GLY A 157 -14.88 -9.82 -9.56
N SER A 158 -15.71 -10.07 -10.58
CA SER A 158 -16.86 -10.96 -10.48
C SER A 158 -16.44 -12.42 -10.62
N GLY A 159 -16.59 -13.24 -9.57
CA GLY A 159 -16.44 -14.71 -9.63
C GLY A 159 -15.33 -15.31 -8.74
N GLY A 160 -15.01 -16.59 -8.99
CA GLY A 160 -14.04 -17.40 -8.20
C GLY A 160 -12.55 -17.13 -8.49
N THR A 161 -12.24 -16.25 -9.44
CA THR A 161 -10.86 -15.90 -9.80
C THR A 161 -10.34 -14.81 -8.86
N ARG A 162 -9.09 -14.97 -8.38
CA ARG A 162 -8.43 -13.95 -7.53
C ARG A 162 -8.37 -12.63 -8.29
N PRO A 163 -9.01 -11.54 -7.82
CA PRO A 163 -9.08 -10.31 -8.58
C PRO A 163 -7.69 -9.66 -8.66
N ARG A 164 -7.31 -9.28 -9.88
CA ARG A 164 -6.09 -8.53 -10.18
C ARG A 164 -6.51 -7.22 -10.83
N VAL A 165 -5.91 -6.11 -10.41
CA VAL A 165 -6.14 -4.80 -11.03
C VAL A 165 -5.02 -4.52 -12.01
N SER A 166 -5.36 -4.20 -13.25
CA SER A 166 -4.40 -3.73 -14.26
C SER A 166 -3.97 -2.29 -13.99
N VAL A 167 -2.85 -1.87 -14.57
CA VAL A 167 -2.40 -0.46 -14.51
C VAL A 167 -3.47 0.48 -15.07
N ASP A 168 -4.00 0.18 -16.26
CA ASP A 168 -5.03 0.99 -16.92
C ASP A 168 -6.30 1.13 -16.06
N ASN A 169 -6.65 0.12 -15.27
CA ASN A 169 -7.78 0.20 -14.35
C ASN A 169 -7.44 1.02 -13.11
N LEU A 170 -6.23 0.87 -12.55
CA LEU A 170 -5.76 1.69 -11.42
C LEU A 170 -5.75 3.18 -11.78
N GLU A 171 -5.27 3.53 -12.97
CA GLU A 171 -5.20 4.91 -13.46
C GLU A 171 -6.58 5.58 -13.49
N LYS A 172 -7.62 4.83 -13.82
CA LYS A 172 -9.01 5.31 -13.96
C LYS A 172 -9.81 5.27 -12.66
N ILE A 173 -9.23 4.82 -11.54
CA ILE A 173 -9.96 4.79 -10.27
C ILE A 173 -10.31 6.22 -9.87
N PRO A 174 -11.61 6.53 -9.65
CA PRO A 174 -12.02 7.86 -9.21
C PRO A 174 -11.56 8.07 -7.77
N ILE A 175 -10.97 9.24 -7.50
CA ILE A 175 -10.45 9.58 -6.18
C ILE A 175 -10.91 10.95 -5.74
N SER A 176 -11.03 11.11 -4.42
CA SER A 176 -11.27 12.39 -3.77
C SER A 176 -10.18 12.57 -2.72
N VAL A 177 -9.37 13.60 -2.88
CA VAL A 177 -8.23 13.88 -1.99
C VAL A 177 -8.32 15.29 -1.42
N PRO A 178 -7.81 15.53 -0.20
CA PRO A 178 -7.74 16.87 0.37
C PRO A 178 -6.91 17.84 -0.47
N ILE A 179 -7.07 19.13 -0.20
CA ILE A 179 -6.22 20.17 -0.79
C ILE A 179 -4.74 19.92 -0.49
N LEU A 180 -3.86 20.41 -1.35
CA LEU A 180 -2.41 20.16 -1.28
C LEU A 180 -1.83 20.42 0.12
N ARG A 181 -2.18 21.55 0.74
CA ARG A 181 -1.70 21.93 2.08
C ARG A 181 -1.98 20.88 3.16
N GLU A 182 -3.17 20.26 3.14
CA GLU A 182 -3.51 19.21 4.11
C GLU A 182 -2.75 17.92 3.79
N ARG A 183 -2.56 17.61 2.51
CA ARG A 183 -1.77 16.44 2.08
C ARG A 183 -0.30 16.57 2.51
N GLU A 184 0.29 17.75 2.36
CA GLU A 184 1.65 18.06 2.82
C GLU A 184 1.77 17.88 4.33
N LYS A 185 0.82 18.42 5.10
CA LYS A 185 0.78 18.26 6.56
C LYS A 185 0.75 16.79 6.98
N ILE A 186 -0.17 16.01 6.40
CA ILE A 186 -0.29 14.57 6.68
C ILE A 186 1.00 13.84 6.29
N ASN A 187 1.54 14.13 5.10
CA ASN A 187 2.75 13.49 4.60
C ASN A 187 3.94 13.72 5.54
N ASN A 188 4.15 14.96 5.99
CA ASN A 188 5.28 15.30 6.87
C ASN A 188 5.17 14.59 8.22
N SER A 189 3.98 14.57 8.82
CA SER A 189 3.75 13.83 10.06
C SER A 189 4.01 12.32 9.89
N LEU A 190 3.59 11.73 8.77
CA LEU A 190 3.83 10.31 8.50
C LEU A 190 5.31 9.99 8.23
N ILE A 191 6.07 10.91 7.62
CA ILE A 191 7.52 10.73 7.41
C ILE A 191 8.24 10.62 8.76
N GLU A 192 7.96 11.54 9.69
CA GLU A 192 8.57 11.54 11.03
C GLU A 192 8.28 10.23 11.78
N ILE A 193 7.02 9.77 11.75
CA ILE A 193 6.63 8.51 12.37
C ILE A 193 7.29 7.32 11.67
N ALA A 194 7.37 7.34 10.34
CA ALA A 194 7.99 6.26 9.56
C ALA A 194 9.48 6.13 9.88
N GLU A 195 10.22 7.24 9.91
CA GLU A 195 11.64 7.27 10.28
C GLU A 195 11.85 6.66 11.67
N GLN A 196 11.10 7.15 12.67
CA GLN A 196 11.21 6.62 14.04
C GLN A 196 10.83 5.14 14.10
N SER A 197 9.82 4.71 13.35
CA SER A 197 9.37 3.31 13.32
C SER A 197 10.44 2.39 12.73
N TRP A 198 11.15 2.82 11.67
CA TRP A 198 12.27 2.06 11.11
C TRP A 198 13.47 1.98 12.05
N ILE A 199 13.82 3.09 12.69
CA ILE A 199 14.90 3.13 13.69
C ILE A 199 14.58 2.18 14.85
N ASN A 200 13.35 2.21 15.36
CA ASN A 200 12.88 1.32 16.42
C ASN A 200 12.92 -0.15 15.96
N PHE A 201 12.40 -0.45 14.77
CA PHE A 201 12.43 -1.78 14.19
C PHE A 201 13.85 -2.36 14.14
N MET A 202 14.82 -1.58 13.64
CA MET A 202 16.22 -2.02 13.56
C MET A 202 16.87 -2.17 14.94
N THR A 203 16.52 -1.29 15.88
CA THR A 203 16.99 -1.38 17.27
C THR A 203 16.49 -2.66 17.93
N CYS A 204 15.18 -2.95 17.84
CA CYS A 204 14.59 -4.18 18.36
C CYS A 204 15.24 -5.42 17.72
N ARG A 205 15.43 -5.41 16.41
CA ARG A 205 16.10 -6.51 15.69
C ARG A 205 17.52 -6.75 16.18
N LYS A 206 18.29 -5.69 16.43
CA LYS A 206 19.65 -5.79 16.98
C LYS A 206 19.65 -6.40 18.38
N ILE A 207 18.76 -5.95 19.25
CA ILE A 207 18.63 -6.47 20.62
C ILE A 207 18.29 -7.96 20.60
N ILE A 208 17.29 -8.36 19.80
CA ILE A 208 16.88 -9.77 19.69
C ILE A 208 18.04 -10.65 19.18
N LYS A 209 18.80 -10.18 18.17
CA LYS A 209 19.99 -10.91 17.69
C LYS A 209 21.05 -11.09 18.78
N GLN A 210 21.28 -10.05 19.59
CA GLN A 210 22.22 -10.12 20.72
C GLN A 210 21.76 -11.12 21.78
N THR A 211 20.47 -11.14 22.11
CA THR A 211 19.90 -12.11 23.05
C THR A 211 20.11 -13.54 22.56
N ASN A 212 19.79 -13.82 21.30
CA ASN A 212 19.94 -15.17 20.74
C ASN A 212 21.42 -15.63 20.71
N SER A 213 22.36 -14.73 20.47
CA SER A 213 23.80 -15.07 20.47
C SER A 213 24.36 -15.35 21.87
N LEU A 214 23.70 -14.89 22.94
CA LEU A 214 24.11 -15.19 24.31
C LEU A 214 23.73 -16.63 24.69
N ASP A 215 22.58 -17.13 24.23
CA ASP A 215 22.13 -18.49 24.52
C ASP A 215 23.03 -19.56 23.86
N GLU A 216 23.61 -19.28 22.68
CA GLU A 216 24.56 -20.18 22.00
C GLU A 216 25.91 -20.33 22.72
N HIS A 217 26.27 -19.41 23.63
CA HIS A 217 27.50 -19.49 24.43
C HIS A 217 27.33 -20.26 25.75
N TYR A 218 26.10 -20.61 26.12
CA TYR A 218 25.78 -21.38 27.34
C TYR A 218 25.23 -22.79 27.03
N ALA A 219 25.22 -23.21 25.76
CA ALA A 219 24.90 -24.56 25.31
C ALA A 219 26.19 -25.30 24.87
#